data_AF-C3X3R7-F1
#
_entry.id   AF-C3X3R7-F1
#
_cell.length_a   1.000
_cell.length_b   1.000
_cell.length_c   1.000
_cell.angle_alpha   90.00
_cell.angle_beta   90.00
_cell.angle_gamma   90.00
#
_symmetry.space_group_name_H-M   'P 1'
#
loop_
_entity.id
_entity.type
_entity.pdbx_description
1 polymer ?
#
loop_
_entity_poly.entity_id
_entity_poly.type
_entity_poly.pdbx_seq_one_letter_code
_entity_poly.pdbx_strand_id
1 'polypeptide(L)'
;MKSNCLSFALAVLASLCVAGCFNMPTPSSQITGSYISPHKYRGYNCQDLTVEASSLARRENMLVIAQEQRLKSSQAQAFWVGYGQGDGIEAVELANVRGEKEAIANVMGRKGCDVPAGLLKPVQPPGETGTMETAGWPE
;
A
#
# COMPACT_ATOMS: atom_id res chain seq x y z
N MET A 1 -50.83 11.19 -14.30
CA MET A 1 -49.94 10.06 -14.69
C MET A 1 -48.59 10.51 -15.25
N LYS A 2 -48.49 11.57 -16.07
CA LYS A 2 -47.21 12.05 -16.64
C LYS A 2 -46.21 12.63 -15.62
N SER A 3 -46.66 13.37 -14.60
CA SER A 3 -45.77 13.91 -13.54
C SER A 3 -45.08 12.83 -12.72
N ASN A 4 -45.78 11.74 -12.38
CA ASN A 4 -45.23 10.69 -11.53
C ASN A 4 -44.10 9.92 -12.25
N CYS A 5 -44.21 9.78 -13.57
CA CYS A 5 -43.19 9.13 -14.40
C CYS A 5 -41.92 10.01 -14.53
N LEU A 6 -42.09 11.33 -14.64
CA LEU A 6 -40.97 12.28 -14.67
C LEU A 6 -40.23 12.35 -13.32
N SER A 7 -40.95 12.33 -12.19
CA SER A 7 -40.35 12.29 -10.85
C SER A 7 -39.57 11.01 -10.59
N PHE A 8 -40.07 9.85 -11.05
CA PHE A 8 -39.36 8.57 -10.92
C PHE A 8 -38.08 8.56 -11.77
N ALA A 9 -38.13 9.09 -13.00
CA ALA A 9 -36.94 9.18 -13.86
C ALA A 9 -35.85 10.08 -13.24
N LEU A 10 -36.23 11.20 -12.61
CA LEU A 10 -35.28 12.09 -11.93
C LEU A 10 -34.64 11.42 -10.70
N ALA A 11 -35.41 10.66 -9.93
CA ALA A 11 -34.93 9.95 -8.74
C ALA A 11 -33.94 8.82 -9.10
N VAL A 12 -34.21 8.08 -10.18
CA VAL A 12 -33.31 7.03 -10.68
C VAL A 12 -32.02 7.66 -11.21
N LEU A 13 -32.10 8.74 -11.98
CA LEU A 13 -30.91 9.44 -12.49
C LEU A 13 -30.03 9.99 -11.35
N ALA A 14 -30.65 10.54 -10.30
CA ALA A 14 -29.93 11.00 -9.11
C ALA A 14 -29.24 9.85 -8.35
N SER A 15 -29.89 8.68 -8.24
CA SER A 15 -29.31 7.50 -7.61
C SER A 15 -28.09 6.94 -8.36
N LEU A 16 -28.07 7.02 -9.69
CA LEU A 16 -26.90 6.60 -10.48
C LEU A 16 -25.72 7.56 -10.33
N CYS A 17 -25.96 8.86 -10.07
CA CYS A 17 -24.89 9.82 -9.82
C CYS A 17 -24.17 9.61 -8.48
N VAL A 18 -24.78 8.90 -7.53
CA VAL A 18 -24.17 8.61 -6.21
C VAL A 18 -23.34 7.30 -6.24
N ALA A 19 -23.45 6.49 -7.30
CA ALA A 19 -22.63 5.29 -7.50
C ALA A 19 -21.21 5.61 -8.02
N GLY A 20 -20.59 6.69 -7.52
CA GLY A 20 -19.20 6.99 -7.79
C GLY A 20 -18.31 5.90 -7.18
N CYS A 21 -17.34 5.39 -7.95
CA CYS A 21 -16.27 4.59 -7.38
C CYS A 21 -15.55 5.44 -6.33
N PHE A 22 -15.71 5.12 -5.05
CA PHE A 22 -14.93 5.74 -3.98
C PHE A 22 -13.46 5.49 -4.28
N ASN A 23 -12.75 6.53 -4.71
CA ASN A 23 -11.33 6.46 -5.02
C ASN A 23 -10.53 6.38 -3.71
N MET A 24 -10.49 5.19 -3.12
CA MET A 24 -9.78 4.91 -1.88
C MET A 24 -8.34 4.49 -2.19
N PRO A 25 -7.33 4.93 -1.40
CA PRO A 25 -5.98 4.41 -1.52
C PRO A 25 -5.93 2.90 -1.26
N THR A 26 -5.01 2.23 -1.92
CA THR A 26 -4.72 0.81 -1.74
C THR A 26 -4.05 0.59 -0.37
N PRO A 27 -4.53 -0.34 0.47
CA PRO A 27 -3.88 -0.66 1.74
C PRO A 27 -2.42 -1.10 1.55
N SER A 28 -1.54 -0.75 2.48
CA SER A 28 -0.10 -1.06 2.35
C SER A 28 0.17 -2.57 2.24
N SER A 29 -0.66 -3.43 2.82
CA SER A 29 -0.57 -4.88 2.74
C SER A 29 -0.91 -5.46 1.36
N GLN A 30 -1.64 -4.72 0.52
CA GLN A 30 -2.04 -5.15 -0.83
C GLN A 30 -1.11 -4.66 -1.94
N ILE A 31 -0.18 -3.75 -1.63
CA ILE A 31 0.78 -3.21 -2.60
C ILE A 31 1.85 -4.26 -2.87
N THR A 32 1.93 -4.77 -4.09
CA THR A 32 2.98 -5.72 -4.48
C THR A 32 4.21 -5.01 -5.04
N GLY A 33 5.35 -5.71 -5.07
CA GLY A 33 6.57 -5.19 -5.66
C GLY A 33 6.41 -4.93 -7.16
N SER A 34 6.85 -3.77 -7.64
CA SER A 34 6.99 -3.55 -9.08
C SER A 34 8.20 -4.32 -9.60
N TYR A 35 8.17 -4.76 -10.86
CA TYR A 35 9.33 -5.45 -11.41
C TYR A 35 10.52 -4.49 -11.55
N ILE A 36 11.62 -4.80 -10.87
CA ILE A 36 12.91 -4.11 -11.03
C ILE A 36 13.95 -5.09 -11.56
N SER A 37 14.69 -4.68 -12.60
CA SER A 37 15.72 -5.53 -13.20
C SER A 37 16.86 -5.83 -12.19
N PRO A 38 17.16 -7.11 -11.91
CA PRO A 38 18.29 -7.50 -11.07
C PRO A 38 19.64 -7.05 -11.64
N HIS A 39 19.70 -6.68 -12.92
CA HIS A 39 20.93 -6.21 -13.54
C HIS A 39 21.50 -4.96 -12.86
N LYS A 40 20.64 -4.10 -12.28
CA LYS A 40 21.01 -2.91 -11.50
C LYS A 40 22.06 -3.22 -10.43
N TYR A 41 21.97 -4.38 -9.80
CA TYR A 41 22.85 -4.79 -8.68
C TYR A 41 23.93 -5.82 -9.07
N ARG A 42 24.11 -6.11 -10.38
CA ARG A 42 25.06 -7.16 -10.83
C ARG A 42 26.50 -6.91 -10.34
N GLY A 43 26.92 -5.65 -10.30
CA GLY A 43 28.26 -5.24 -9.88
C GLY A 43 28.50 -5.27 -8.37
N TYR A 44 27.44 -5.42 -7.56
CA TYR A 44 27.54 -5.31 -6.10
C TYR A 44 28.12 -6.61 -5.52
N ASN A 45 28.95 -6.49 -4.48
CA ASN A 45 29.41 -7.64 -3.69
C ASN A 45 28.38 -7.98 -2.59
N CYS A 46 28.56 -9.09 -1.87
CA CYS A 46 27.60 -9.51 -0.83
C CYS A 46 27.43 -8.49 0.31
N GLN A 47 28.48 -7.75 0.63
CA GLN A 47 28.44 -6.70 1.66
C GLN A 47 27.61 -5.51 1.17
N ASP A 48 27.84 -5.05 -0.07
CA ASP A 48 27.06 -3.97 -0.70
C ASP A 48 25.57 -4.34 -0.77
N LEU A 49 25.26 -5.58 -1.17
CA LEU A 49 23.88 -6.09 -1.25
C LEU A 49 23.20 -6.12 0.11
N THR A 50 23.92 -6.52 1.15
CA THR A 50 23.40 -6.54 2.54
C THR A 50 23.12 -5.12 3.05
N VAL A 51 24.03 -4.18 2.80
CA VAL A 51 23.85 -2.78 3.18
C VAL A 51 22.63 -2.18 2.47
N GLU A 52 22.53 -2.41 1.16
CA GLU A 52 21.40 -1.92 0.36
C GLU A 52 20.07 -2.54 0.81
N ALA A 53 20.04 -3.86 1.04
CA ALA A 53 18.88 -4.56 1.58
C ALA A 53 18.40 -3.96 2.91
N SER A 54 19.34 -3.62 3.81
CA SER A 54 19.01 -2.96 5.08
C SER A 54 18.44 -1.55 4.89
N SER A 55 18.94 -0.81 3.90
CA SER A 55 18.47 0.53 3.55
C SER A 55 17.04 0.49 3.03
N LEU A 56 16.77 -0.42 2.10
CA LEU A 56 15.43 -0.62 1.54
C LEU A 56 14.43 -1.11 2.59
N ALA A 57 14.85 -1.97 3.54
CA ALA A 57 13.98 -2.41 4.63
C ALA A 57 13.53 -1.23 5.51
N ARG A 58 14.45 -0.30 5.86
CA ARG A 58 14.08 0.92 6.59
C ARG A 58 13.16 1.81 5.77
N ARG A 59 13.42 1.94 4.46
CA ARG A 59 12.60 2.75 3.56
C ARG A 59 11.19 2.20 3.41
N GLU A 60 11.04 0.89 3.29
CA GLU A 60 9.74 0.22 3.26
C GLU A 60 8.94 0.53 4.53
N ASN A 61 9.54 0.44 5.71
CA ASN A 61 8.86 0.77 6.97
C ASN A 61 8.28 2.19 6.96
N MET A 62 9.05 3.17 6.49
CA MET A 62 8.60 4.56 6.41
C MET A 62 7.46 4.73 5.40
N LEU A 63 7.53 4.06 4.26
CA LEU A 63 6.51 4.12 3.22
C LEU A 63 5.21 3.41 3.62
N VAL A 64 5.29 2.30 4.36
CA VAL A 64 4.11 1.65 4.94
C VAL A 64 3.41 2.60 5.91
N ILE A 65 4.14 3.24 6.82
CA ILE A 65 3.55 4.22 7.75
C ILE A 65 2.89 5.38 6.98
N ALA A 66 3.55 5.90 5.95
CA ALA A 66 3.02 7.00 5.14
C ALA A 66 1.74 6.59 4.37
N GLN A 67 1.73 5.40 3.77
CA GLN A 67 0.56 4.87 3.07
C GLN A 67 -0.62 4.66 4.02
N GLU A 68 -0.38 4.18 5.23
CA GLU A 68 -1.44 4.03 6.24
C GLU A 68 -1.99 5.37 6.73
N GLN A 69 -1.14 6.38 6.87
CA GLN A 69 -1.59 7.73 7.19
C GLN A 69 -2.47 8.30 6.07
N ARG A 70 -2.09 8.09 4.81
CA ARG A 70 -2.88 8.49 3.64
C ARG A 70 -4.21 7.75 3.56
N LEU A 71 -4.22 6.46 3.89
CA LEU A 71 -5.46 5.68 3.95
C LEU A 71 -6.41 6.25 5.00
N LYS A 72 -5.91 6.53 6.21
CA LYS A 72 -6.70 7.13 7.30
C LYS A 72 -7.24 8.52 6.95
N SER A 73 -6.40 9.39 6.38
CA SER A 73 -6.85 10.72 5.94
C SER A 73 -7.89 10.62 4.82
N SER A 74 -7.71 9.70 3.87
CA SER A 74 -8.66 9.45 2.78
C SER A 74 -9.98 8.88 3.26
N GLN A 75 -10.00 8.03 4.30
CA GLN A 75 -11.24 7.54 4.91
C GLN A 75 -12.00 8.68 5.58
N ALA A 76 -11.31 9.52 6.36
CA ALA A 76 -11.94 10.70 6.97
C ALA A 76 -12.50 11.65 5.91
N GLN A 77 -11.75 11.89 4.83
CA GLN A 77 -12.22 12.68 3.70
C GLN A 77 -13.44 12.03 3.02
N ALA A 78 -13.36 10.74 2.68
CA ALA A 78 -14.45 10.01 2.04
C ALA A 78 -15.73 10.03 2.86
N PHE A 79 -15.61 9.97 4.18
CA PHE A 79 -16.73 10.12 5.10
C PHE A 79 -17.41 11.49 4.98
N TRP A 80 -16.63 12.58 4.86
CA TRP A 80 -17.18 13.94 4.78
C TRP A 80 -17.64 14.37 3.39
N VAL A 81 -16.89 14.03 2.34
CA VAL A 81 -17.13 14.55 0.97
C VAL A 81 -17.55 13.48 -0.04
N GLY A 82 -17.62 12.21 0.37
CA GLY A 82 -18.07 11.11 -0.49
C GLY A 82 -17.01 10.54 -1.44
N TYR A 83 -15.74 10.94 -1.35
CA TYR A 83 -14.64 10.38 -2.13
C TYR A 83 -13.29 10.49 -1.40
N GLY A 84 -12.38 9.54 -1.64
CA GLY A 84 -11.03 9.52 -1.08
C GLY A 84 -9.99 10.19 -2.00
N GLN A 85 -8.73 10.22 -1.57
CA GLN A 85 -7.63 10.82 -2.33
C GLN A 85 -7.01 9.87 -3.36
N GLY A 86 -7.40 8.59 -3.37
CA GLY A 86 -6.77 7.56 -4.17
C GLY A 86 -5.31 7.28 -3.84
N ASP A 87 -4.70 6.40 -4.63
CA ASP A 87 -3.25 6.16 -4.56
C ASP A 87 -2.46 7.40 -4.96
N GLY A 88 -1.30 7.57 -4.35
CA GLY A 88 -0.32 8.55 -4.83
C GLY A 88 1.09 8.06 -4.64
N ILE A 89 2.00 8.99 -4.42
CA ILE A 89 3.42 8.71 -4.59
C ILE A 89 3.94 7.67 -3.60
N GLU A 90 3.37 7.60 -2.40
CA GLU A 90 3.73 6.64 -1.36
C GLU A 90 3.49 5.20 -1.81
N ALA A 91 2.36 4.94 -2.47
CA ALA A 91 2.01 3.61 -2.97
C ALA A 91 2.95 3.14 -4.08
N VAL A 92 3.25 4.04 -5.02
CA VAL A 92 4.18 3.78 -6.13
C VAL A 92 5.59 3.53 -5.60
N GLU A 93 6.05 4.36 -4.68
CA GLU A 93 7.38 4.20 -4.10
C GLU A 93 7.49 2.94 -3.24
N LEU A 94 6.42 2.57 -2.52
CA LEU A 94 6.37 1.31 -1.77
C LEU A 94 6.48 0.10 -2.71
N ALA A 95 5.76 0.13 -3.84
CA ALA A 95 5.87 -0.90 -4.87
C ALA A 95 7.29 -1.00 -5.42
N ASN A 96 7.92 0.14 -5.73
CA ASN A 96 9.30 0.18 -6.20
C ASN A 96 10.30 -0.38 -5.18
N VAL A 97 10.18 0.01 -3.91
CA VAL A 97 11.06 -0.48 -2.84
C VAL A 97 10.91 -1.99 -2.65
N ARG A 98 9.68 -2.52 -2.68
CA ARG A 98 9.45 -3.97 -2.62
C ARG A 98 10.07 -4.70 -3.82
N GLY A 99 9.94 -4.13 -5.01
CA GLY A 99 10.59 -4.60 -6.23
C GLY A 99 12.12 -4.62 -6.16
N GLU A 100 12.72 -3.57 -5.60
CA GLU A 100 14.16 -3.50 -5.39
C GLU A 100 14.66 -4.57 -4.41
N LYS A 101 13.90 -4.84 -3.34
CA LYS A 101 14.21 -5.91 -2.39
C LYS A 101 14.19 -7.29 -3.05
N GLU A 102 13.22 -7.55 -3.94
CA GLU A 102 13.16 -8.78 -4.75
C GLU A 102 14.34 -8.90 -5.72
N ALA A 103 14.69 -7.81 -6.40
CA ALA A 103 15.83 -7.76 -7.30
C ALA A 103 17.15 -8.05 -6.57
N ILE A 104 17.35 -7.48 -5.39
CA ILE A 104 18.52 -7.76 -4.54
C ILE A 104 18.52 -9.21 -4.09
N ALA A 105 17.40 -9.73 -3.57
CA ALA A 105 17.31 -11.13 -3.14
C ALA A 105 17.66 -12.10 -4.29
N ASN A 106 17.24 -11.80 -5.52
CA ASN A 106 17.62 -12.57 -6.70
C ASN A 106 19.14 -12.55 -6.93
N VAL A 107 19.78 -11.37 -6.89
CA VAL A 107 21.24 -11.26 -7.07
C VAL A 107 22.00 -11.96 -5.94
N MET A 108 21.56 -11.79 -4.69
CA MET A 108 22.14 -12.47 -3.54
C MET A 108 22.08 -13.99 -3.69
N GLY A 109 20.91 -14.54 -4.08
CA GLY A 109 20.75 -15.97 -4.35
C GLY A 109 21.66 -16.47 -5.47
N ARG A 110 21.81 -15.71 -6.56
CA ARG A 110 22.70 -16.04 -7.68
C ARG A 110 24.19 -16.00 -7.30
N LYS A 111 24.56 -15.17 -6.33
CA LYS A 111 25.94 -15.02 -5.84
C LYS A 111 26.26 -15.91 -4.63
N GLY A 112 25.27 -16.60 -4.08
CA GLY A 112 25.43 -17.40 -2.85
C GLY A 112 25.65 -16.55 -1.60
N CYS A 113 25.11 -15.33 -1.55
CA CYS A 113 25.15 -14.50 -0.35
C CYS A 113 24.06 -14.91 0.65
N ASP A 114 24.27 -14.64 1.93
CA ASP A 114 23.24 -14.80 2.96
C ASP A 114 22.12 -13.77 2.78
N VAL A 115 20.89 -14.23 2.52
CA VAL A 115 19.72 -13.36 2.42
C VAL A 115 19.17 -13.09 3.82
N PRO A 116 19.08 -11.82 4.26
CA PRO A 116 18.56 -11.50 5.59
C PRO A 116 17.16 -12.07 5.82
N ALA A 117 16.95 -12.68 7.00
CA ALA A 117 15.67 -13.21 7.39
C ALA A 117 14.59 -12.12 7.36
N GLY A 118 13.51 -12.37 6.61
CA GLY A 118 12.41 -11.41 6.46
C GLY A 118 12.64 -10.33 5.41
N LEU A 119 13.72 -10.37 4.61
CA LEU A 119 13.92 -9.39 3.53
C LEU A 119 12.71 -9.33 2.60
N LEU A 120 12.13 -10.46 2.20
CA LEU A 120 10.96 -10.47 1.32
C LEU A 120 9.63 -10.50 2.08
N LYS A 121 9.65 -10.50 3.41
CA LYS A 121 8.41 -10.47 4.20
C LYS A 121 7.86 -9.04 4.16
N PRO A 122 6.62 -8.83 3.69
CA PRO A 122 6.01 -7.50 3.71
C PRO A 122 5.94 -6.96 5.13
N VAL A 123 6.38 -5.72 5.31
CA VAL A 123 6.20 -4.99 6.57
C VAL A 123 4.71 -4.79 6.82
N GLN A 124 4.26 -5.16 8.02
CA GLN A 124 2.88 -4.97 8.45
C GLN A 124 2.69 -3.56 9.02
N PRO A 125 1.54 -2.93 8.81
CA PRO A 125 1.23 -1.63 9.37
C PRO A 125 1.18 -1.64 10.92
N PRO A 126 1.50 -0.52 11.58
CA PRO A 126 1.41 -0.43 13.04
C PRO A 126 -0.04 -0.60 13.51
N GLY A 127 -0.34 -1.72 14.15
CA GLY A 127 -1.68 -2.08 14.63
C GLY A 127 -2.21 -3.44 14.16
N GLU A 128 -1.56 -4.09 13.19
CA GLU A 128 -1.92 -5.45 12.73
C GLU A 128 -1.15 -6.57 13.47
N THR A 129 -0.23 -6.23 14.38
CA THR A 129 0.40 -7.21 15.27
C THR A 129 -0.67 -7.75 16.22
N GLY A 130 -1.23 -8.91 15.90
CA GLY A 130 -2.36 -9.50 16.58
C GLY A 130 -2.24 -9.51 18.11
N THR A 131 -3.09 -8.73 18.75
CA THR A 131 -4.00 -9.18 19.79
C THR A 131 -5.31 -8.38 19.64
N MET A 132 -6.38 -9.06 19.25
CA MET A 132 -7.70 -8.70 19.74
C MET A 132 -7.71 -9.03 21.24
N GLU A 133 -7.11 -8.17 22.06
CA GLU A 133 -7.35 -8.16 23.50
C GLU A 133 -8.23 -6.96 23.78
N THR A 134 -9.52 -7.26 23.95
CA THR A 134 -10.60 -6.45 24.52
C THR A 134 -10.23 -5.00 24.84
N ALA A 135 -10.52 -4.09 23.93
CA ALA A 135 -10.69 -2.68 24.27
C ALA A 135 -11.92 -2.56 25.19
N GLY A 136 -11.69 -2.67 26.49
CA GLY A 136 -12.60 -2.19 27.51
C GLY A 136 -12.72 -0.67 27.36
N TRP A 137 -13.94 -0.20 27.14
CA TRP A 137 -14.28 1.20 27.22
C TRP A 137 -14.18 1.66 28.69
N PRO A 138 -13.58 2.82 29.00
CA PRO A 138 -13.77 3.41 30.31
C PRO A 138 -15.22 3.90 30.45
N GLU A 139 -15.87 3.50 31.55
CA GLU A 139 -17.09 4.17 32.06
C GLU A 139 -16.76 5.54 32.66
#